data_AF-A0A0B5HFC3-F1
#
_entry.id   AF-A0A0B5HFC3-F1
#
_cell.length_a   1.000
_cell.length_b   1.000
_cell.length_c   1.000
_cell.angle_alpha   90.00
_cell.angle_beta   90.00
_cell.angle_gamma   90.00
#
_symmetry.space_group_name_H-M   'P 1'
#
loop_
_entity.id
_entity.type
_entity.pdbx_description
1 polymer ?
#
loop_
_entity_poly.entity_id
_entity_poly.type
_entity_poly.pdbx_seq_one_letter_code
_entity_poly.pdbx_strand_id
1 'polypeptide(L)'
;MAELREKSGLPLKLEGNKLVFGKPLKQVKAEARTLEQMKPVLLEPNAKASQELYFMYRNVCLEKHRKKIEENGLRYDLTVIPPATIGKEFIKTMGHFHPNVPSTSVAFPEVYEVLHGAAHYLLQKKDGSDAVVLKAVTGEKALIPPSYGHITINAGKETLVMSNWVSMSFSSEYGAIKEKHGGMYFETVNGWVKNNNYSSVPKLREVKAKNVEIFGLIKNKPMYFLAEEIEKLEFLNKPQNYLEVFEKYLK
;
A
#
# COMPACT_ATOMS: atom_id res chain seq x y z
N MET A 1 -12.97 -2.96 19.21
CA MET A 1 -11.95 -3.99 18.91
C MET A 1 -12.45 -4.77 17.71
N ALA A 2 -11.63 -4.97 16.67
CA ALA A 2 -12.01 -5.74 15.49
C ALA A 2 -11.13 -6.99 15.35
N GLU A 3 -11.75 -8.16 15.17
CA GLU A 3 -11.05 -9.42 14.92
C GLU A 3 -10.61 -9.48 13.44
N LEU A 4 -9.33 -9.68 13.18
CA LEU A 4 -8.77 -9.70 11.83
C LEU A 4 -8.36 -11.11 11.38
N ARG A 5 -8.54 -12.13 12.22
CA ARG A 5 -8.02 -13.48 11.96
C ARG A 5 -8.52 -14.11 10.67
N GLU A 6 -9.81 -14.05 10.43
CA GLU A 6 -10.42 -14.62 9.23
C GLU A 6 -10.00 -13.90 7.95
N LYS A 7 -9.76 -12.59 8.03
CA LYS A 7 -9.39 -11.75 6.87
C LYS A 7 -7.90 -11.81 6.58
N SER A 8 -7.07 -11.82 7.60
CA SER A 8 -5.61 -11.81 7.45
C SER A 8 -4.98 -13.20 7.34
N GLY A 9 -5.67 -14.26 7.78
CA GLY A 9 -5.06 -15.59 7.94
C GLY A 9 -4.05 -15.65 9.10
N LEU A 10 -3.94 -14.58 9.89
CA LEU A 10 -3.02 -14.42 11.00
C LEU A 10 -3.79 -14.13 12.30
N PRO A 11 -3.34 -14.57 13.48
CA PRO A 11 -4.01 -14.29 14.75
C PRO A 11 -3.85 -12.81 15.15
N LEU A 12 -4.56 -11.91 14.48
CA LEU A 12 -4.47 -10.46 14.63
C LEU A 12 -5.79 -9.87 15.11
N LYS A 13 -5.69 -8.83 15.95
CA LYS A 13 -6.80 -7.97 16.34
C LYS A 13 -6.42 -6.51 16.20
N LEU A 14 -7.40 -5.66 15.93
CA LEU A 14 -7.25 -4.21 15.99
C LEU A 14 -7.82 -3.67 17.31
N GLU A 15 -6.97 -3.02 18.09
CA GLU A 15 -7.32 -2.32 19.33
C GLU A 15 -6.93 -0.84 19.23
N GLY A 16 -7.94 0.03 19.16
CA GLY A 16 -7.73 1.43 18.80
C GLY A 16 -7.06 1.54 17.43
N ASN A 17 -5.84 2.09 17.41
CA ASN A 17 -5.03 2.27 16.20
C ASN A 17 -3.79 1.36 16.14
N LYS A 18 -3.77 0.28 16.94
CA LYS A 18 -2.63 -0.65 17.01
C LYS A 18 -3.12 -2.09 16.83
N LEU A 19 -2.24 -2.91 16.28
CA LEU A 19 -2.45 -4.34 16.14
C LEU A 19 -1.97 -5.10 17.37
N VAL A 20 -2.80 -6.05 17.82
CA VAL A 20 -2.47 -7.03 18.85
C VAL A 20 -2.23 -8.38 18.18
N PHE A 21 -1.11 -9.01 18.56
CA PHE A 21 -0.60 -10.24 17.96
C PHE A 21 -0.87 -11.41 18.90
N GLY A 22 -1.70 -12.35 18.46
CA GLY A 22 -1.98 -13.59 19.16
C GLY A 22 -0.97 -14.69 18.81
N LYS A 23 -0.84 -15.69 19.69
CA LYS A 23 -0.02 -16.88 19.41
C LYS A 23 -0.60 -17.66 18.21
N PRO A 24 0.24 -18.30 17.37
CA PRO A 24 1.70 -18.42 17.48
C PRO A 24 2.48 -17.30 16.78
N LEU A 25 1.85 -16.19 16.37
CA LEU A 25 2.52 -15.10 15.68
C LEU A 25 3.37 -14.29 16.68
N LYS A 26 4.65 -14.08 16.36
CA LYS A 26 5.55 -13.24 17.18
C LYS A 26 5.11 -11.78 17.13
N GLN A 27 5.23 -11.08 18.25
CA GLN A 27 4.92 -9.66 18.32
C GLN A 27 5.92 -8.85 17.50
N VAL A 28 5.41 -7.90 16.71
CA VAL A 28 6.20 -6.94 15.94
C VAL A 28 5.93 -5.54 16.48
N LYS A 29 6.99 -4.75 16.69
CA LYS A 29 6.87 -3.37 17.14
C LYS A 29 6.39 -2.49 15.97
N ALA A 30 5.41 -1.63 16.25
CA ALA A 30 4.96 -0.64 15.28
C ALA A 30 6.00 0.46 15.08
N GLU A 31 6.28 0.81 13.83
CA GLU A 31 6.94 2.06 13.44
C GLU A 31 5.87 3.09 13.10
N ALA A 32 5.86 4.23 13.79
CA ALA A 32 4.96 5.33 13.50
C ALA A 32 5.54 6.26 12.43
N ARG A 33 4.72 6.64 11.45
CA ARG A 33 5.02 7.80 10.62
C ARG A 33 4.48 9.05 11.30
N THR A 34 5.34 10.04 11.51
CA THR A 34 4.97 11.26 12.24
C THR A 34 4.50 12.39 11.33
N LEU A 35 3.79 13.36 11.91
CA LEU A 35 3.42 14.60 11.21
C LEU A 35 4.64 15.32 10.64
N GLU A 36 5.72 15.44 11.42
CA GLU A 36 6.96 16.08 10.97
C GLU A 36 7.54 15.42 9.72
N GLN A 37 7.56 14.08 9.71
CA GLN A 37 8.04 13.32 8.54
C GLN A 37 7.13 13.51 7.33
N MET A 38 5.82 13.75 7.53
CA MET A 38 4.85 13.91 6.46
C MET A 38 4.76 15.33 5.91
N LYS A 39 5.17 16.37 6.64
CA LYS A 39 5.11 17.79 6.20
C LYS A 39 5.53 18.02 4.74
N PRO A 40 6.62 17.42 4.21
CA PRO A 40 7.06 17.66 2.84
C PRO A 40 6.08 17.16 1.77
N VAL A 41 5.01 16.44 2.11
CA VAL A 41 4.08 15.83 1.16
C VAL A 41 2.61 16.12 1.46
N LEU A 42 2.33 17.13 2.30
CA LEU A 42 0.97 17.53 2.67
C LEU A 42 0.50 18.70 1.80
N LEU A 43 -0.80 18.74 1.53
CA LEU A 43 -1.47 19.89 0.92
C LEU A 43 -1.30 21.15 1.77
N GLU A 44 -1.40 21.01 3.09
CA GLU A 44 -1.26 22.09 4.07
C GLU A 44 -0.16 21.74 5.09
N PRO A 45 1.14 21.97 4.80
CA PRO A 45 2.26 21.52 5.64
C PRO A 45 2.29 22.06 7.07
N ASN A 46 1.59 23.17 7.32
CA ASN A 46 1.50 23.82 8.62
C ASN A 46 0.21 23.50 9.38
N ALA A 47 -0.67 22.64 8.84
CA ALA A 47 -1.89 22.24 9.52
C ALA A 47 -1.57 21.39 10.77
N LYS A 48 -2.36 21.61 11.82
CA LYS A 48 -2.24 20.86 13.07
C LYS A 48 -2.92 19.49 12.93
N ALA A 49 -2.27 18.45 13.43
CA ALA A 49 -2.81 17.09 13.49
C ALA A 49 -2.15 16.30 14.65
N SER A 50 -2.57 15.06 14.84
CA SER A 50 -1.90 14.13 15.76
C SER A 50 -0.43 13.92 15.36
N GLN A 51 0.44 13.70 16.35
CA GLN A 51 1.87 13.55 16.09
C GLN A 51 2.21 12.25 15.34
N GLU A 52 1.52 11.16 15.64
CA GLU A 52 1.60 9.88 14.92
C GLU A 52 0.42 9.78 13.96
N LEU A 53 0.68 9.56 12.67
CA LEU A 53 -0.34 9.57 11.62
C LEU A 53 -0.74 8.18 11.16
N TYR A 54 0.20 7.25 11.05
CA TYR A 54 -0.07 5.85 10.71
C TYR A 54 1.05 4.93 11.19
N PHE A 55 0.79 3.64 11.23
CA PHE A 55 1.66 2.63 11.85
C PHE A 55 1.99 1.51 10.88
N MET A 56 3.27 1.13 10.80
CA MET A 56 3.75 0.03 9.98
C MET A 56 4.33 -1.08 10.87
N TYR A 57 4.06 -2.32 10.52
CA TYR A 57 4.62 -3.51 11.15
C TYR A 57 5.34 -4.30 10.05
N ARG A 58 6.66 -4.34 10.10
CA ARG A 58 7.48 -4.94 9.04
C ARG A 58 7.85 -6.38 9.35
N ASN A 59 8.03 -7.20 8.31
CA ASN A 59 8.48 -8.60 8.44
C ASN A 59 7.55 -9.48 9.30
N VAL A 60 6.24 -9.30 9.15
CA VAL A 60 5.24 -10.05 9.92
C VAL A 60 5.03 -11.42 9.30
N CYS A 61 5.44 -12.48 9.99
CA CYS A 61 5.19 -13.85 9.54
C CYS A 61 5.15 -14.85 10.69
N LEU A 62 4.40 -15.95 10.48
CA LEU A 62 4.51 -17.17 11.27
C LEU A 62 5.90 -17.77 11.11
N GLU A 63 6.46 -18.27 12.20
CA GLU A 63 7.82 -18.83 12.19
C GLU A 63 8.00 -19.97 11.18
N LYS A 64 6.97 -20.81 11.01
CA LYS A 64 6.97 -21.90 10.02
C LYS A 64 7.16 -21.43 8.57
N HIS A 65 6.83 -20.18 8.25
CA HIS A 65 6.95 -19.61 6.90
C HIS A 65 8.19 -18.75 6.71
N ARG A 66 8.88 -18.37 7.81
CA ARG A 66 9.97 -17.39 7.80
C ARG A 66 11.06 -17.73 6.78
N LYS A 67 11.62 -18.94 6.88
CA LYS A 67 12.70 -19.40 5.99
C LYS A 67 12.29 -19.33 4.51
N LYS A 68 11.10 -19.84 4.17
CA LYS A 68 10.60 -19.85 2.78
C LYS A 68 10.40 -18.43 2.23
N ILE A 69 9.87 -17.52 3.04
CA ILE A 69 9.67 -16.11 2.68
C ILE A 69 11.03 -15.42 2.42
N GLU A 70 11.98 -15.58 3.34
CA GLU A 70 13.30 -14.95 3.26
C GLU A 70 14.14 -15.49 2.10
N GLU A 71 14.14 -16.82 1.87
CA GLU A 71 14.84 -17.45 0.73
C GLU A 71 14.28 -17.02 -0.63
N ASN A 72 13.02 -16.59 -0.68
CA ASN A 72 12.40 -16.03 -1.89
C ASN A 72 12.54 -14.51 -1.97
N GLY A 73 13.26 -13.86 -1.05
CA GLY A 73 13.48 -12.42 -1.05
C GLY A 73 12.19 -11.61 -0.91
N LEU A 74 11.22 -12.12 -0.15
CA LEU A 74 9.91 -11.50 0.04
C LEU A 74 9.73 -11.02 1.47
N ARG A 75 8.87 -10.02 1.64
CA ARG A 75 8.45 -9.52 2.94
C ARG A 75 6.94 -9.32 2.97
N TYR A 76 6.33 -9.65 4.11
CA TYR A 76 4.94 -9.34 4.42
C TYR A 76 4.88 -8.26 5.50
N ASP A 77 4.16 -7.19 5.23
CA ASP A 77 4.01 -6.07 6.15
C ASP A 77 2.52 -5.81 6.45
N LEU A 78 2.26 -5.09 7.55
CA LEU A 78 0.94 -4.57 7.90
C LEU A 78 1.02 -3.06 8.08
N THR A 79 -0.02 -2.35 7.67
CA THR A 79 -0.16 -0.90 7.87
C THR A 79 -1.52 -0.58 8.46
N VAL A 80 -1.54 0.29 9.47
CA VAL A 80 -2.76 0.82 10.11
C VAL A 80 -2.83 2.32 9.90
N ILE A 81 -3.90 2.80 9.27
CA ILE A 81 -4.14 4.21 9.01
C ILE A 81 -5.46 4.62 9.70
N PRO A 82 -5.42 5.38 10.81
CA PRO A 82 -6.62 5.88 11.47
C PRO A 82 -7.44 6.83 10.58
N PRO A 83 -8.76 6.95 10.82
CA PRO A 83 -9.57 7.94 10.13
C PRO A 83 -9.33 9.33 10.74
N ALA A 84 -8.80 10.25 9.95
CA ALA A 84 -8.60 11.65 10.34
C ALA A 84 -8.32 12.52 9.10
N THR A 85 -8.19 13.82 9.33
CA THR A 85 -7.70 14.77 8.32
C THR A 85 -6.54 15.60 8.87
N ILE A 86 -5.68 16.09 7.98
CA ILE A 86 -4.68 17.12 8.25
C ILE A 86 -5.12 18.35 7.46
N GLY A 87 -5.68 19.33 8.16
CA GLY A 87 -6.46 20.38 7.50
C GLY A 87 -7.66 19.76 6.77
N LYS A 88 -7.75 19.96 5.46
CA LYS A 88 -8.81 19.38 4.61
C LYS A 88 -8.46 18.01 4.02
N GLU A 89 -7.19 17.60 4.09
CA GLU A 89 -6.67 16.40 3.43
C GLU A 89 -6.88 15.14 4.30
N PHE A 90 -7.33 14.03 3.73
CA PHE A 90 -7.40 12.76 4.46
C PHE A 90 -6.00 12.21 4.80
N ILE A 91 -5.90 11.43 5.89
CA ILE A 91 -4.63 10.76 6.20
C ILE A 91 -4.24 9.83 5.06
N LYS A 92 -2.96 9.94 4.67
CA LYS A 92 -2.35 9.13 3.63
C LYS A 92 -0.95 8.68 3.99
N THR A 93 -0.45 7.66 3.28
CA THR A 93 0.97 7.32 3.31
C THR A 93 1.81 8.40 2.61
N MET A 94 3.11 8.42 2.90
CA MET A 94 4.02 9.40 2.29
C MET A 94 4.00 9.37 0.75
N GLY A 95 3.87 8.17 0.18
CA GLY A 95 3.98 7.93 -1.25
C GLY A 95 5.42 7.71 -1.69
N HIS A 96 5.62 6.80 -2.64
CA HIS A 96 6.93 6.51 -3.20
C HIS A 96 6.83 5.79 -4.55
N PHE A 97 7.96 5.72 -5.24
CA PHE A 97 8.18 4.86 -6.40
C PHE A 97 9.09 3.68 -6.03
N HIS A 98 9.11 2.66 -6.88
CA HIS A 98 10.07 1.56 -6.80
C HIS A 98 11.09 1.67 -7.94
N PRO A 99 12.36 1.31 -7.71
CA PRO A 99 13.36 1.25 -8.76
C PRO A 99 13.07 0.10 -9.73
N ASN A 100 13.78 0.11 -10.85
CA ASN A 100 13.82 -1.02 -11.78
C ASN A 100 14.50 -2.24 -11.16
N VAL A 101 13.99 -3.43 -11.50
CA VAL A 101 14.70 -4.69 -11.25
C VAL A 101 16.05 -4.61 -11.98
N PRO A 102 17.17 -4.97 -11.32
CA PRO A 102 18.50 -4.90 -11.93
C PRO A 102 18.54 -5.55 -13.32
N SER A 103 19.18 -4.87 -14.27
CA SER A 103 19.30 -5.31 -15.67
C SER A 103 17.99 -5.39 -16.45
N THR A 104 16.90 -4.77 -15.97
CA THR A 104 15.63 -4.64 -16.70
C THR A 104 15.16 -3.19 -16.76
N SER A 105 14.15 -2.92 -17.60
CA SER A 105 13.41 -1.64 -17.64
C SER A 105 12.11 -1.67 -16.81
N VAL A 106 11.90 -2.71 -16.00
CA VAL A 106 10.64 -2.95 -15.28
C VAL A 106 10.84 -2.71 -13.79
N ALA A 107 10.03 -1.83 -13.20
CA ALA A 107 10.05 -1.56 -11.77
C ALA A 107 9.42 -2.69 -10.94
N PHE A 108 9.86 -2.83 -9.70
CA PHE A 108 9.27 -3.76 -8.75
C PHE A 108 7.79 -3.43 -8.50
N PRO A 109 6.87 -4.38 -8.63
CA PRO A 109 5.48 -4.20 -8.25
C PRO A 109 5.30 -4.44 -6.74
N GLU A 110 4.07 -4.23 -6.28
CA GLU A 110 3.66 -4.53 -4.92
C GLU A 110 2.18 -4.95 -4.92
N VAL A 111 1.76 -5.74 -3.94
CA VAL A 111 0.35 -6.09 -3.77
C VAL A 111 -0.09 -5.82 -2.35
N TYR A 112 -1.25 -5.18 -2.22
CA TYR A 112 -1.92 -4.90 -0.95
C TYR A 112 -3.19 -5.74 -0.80
N GLU A 113 -3.57 -6.05 0.44
CA GLU A 113 -4.89 -6.55 0.83
C GLU A 113 -5.50 -5.63 1.88
N VAL A 114 -6.77 -5.27 1.72
CA VAL A 114 -7.51 -4.54 2.77
C VAL A 114 -8.08 -5.55 3.76
N LEU A 115 -7.67 -5.45 5.02
CA LEU A 115 -8.08 -6.34 6.11
C LEU A 115 -9.26 -5.77 6.92
N HIS A 116 -9.37 -4.45 7.00
CA HIS A 116 -10.47 -3.73 7.64
C HIS A 116 -10.62 -2.33 7.04
N GLY A 117 -11.85 -1.85 6.87
CA GLY A 117 -12.15 -0.56 6.25
C GLY A 117 -12.09 -0.57 4.71
N ALA A 118 -11.72 0.57 4.15
CA ALA A 118 -11.59 0.81 2.71
C ALA A 118 -10.36 1.67 2.42
N ALA A 119 -9.67 1.36 1.32
CA ALA A 119 -8.46 2.05 0.87
C ALA A 119 -8.69 2.68 -0.50
N HIS A 120 -8.23 3.92 -0.64
CA HIS A 120 -8.04 4.55 -1.94
C HIS A 120 -6.54 4.58 -2.24
N TYR A 121 -6.12 3.90 -3.29
CA TYR A 121 -4.74 3.89 -3.76
C TYR A 121 -4.61 4.88 -4.92
N LEU A 122 -4.02 6.05 -4.67
CA LEU A 122 -3.63 6.97 -5.72
C LEU A 122 -2.36 6.45 -6.37
N LEU A 123 -2.48 6.02 -7.63
CA LEU A 123 -1.41 5.53 -8.48
C LEU A 123 -1.08 6.56 -9.53
N GLN A 124 0.20 6.78 -9.80
CA GLN A 124 0.63 7.71 -10.84
C GLN A 124 1.91 7.27 -11.53
N LYS A 125 2.03 7.58 -12.82
CA LYS A 125 3.30 7.42 -13.55
C LYS A 125 4.21 8.61 -13.32
N LYS A 126 5.53 8.34 -13.28
CA LYS A 126 6.55 9.38 -13.06
C LYS A 126 6.59 10.44 -14.17
N ASP A 127 6.21 10.06 -15.39
CA ASP A 127 6.21 10.91 -16.59
C ASP A 127 4.98 11.82 -16.73
N GLY A 128 4.01 11.76 -15.80
CA GLY A 128 2.80 12.58 -15.91
C GLY A 128 1.72 12.03 -16.82
N SER A 129 1.93 10.88 -17.46
CA SER A 129 0.99 10.37 -18.47
C SER A 129 -0.30 9.79 -17.89
N ASP A 130 -0.30 9.41 -16.61
CA ASP A 130 -1.44 8.71 -16.02
C ASP A 130 -1.57 8.91 -14.50
N ALA A 131 -2.82 9.01 -14.05
CA ALA A 131 -3.21 9.06 -12.64
C ALA A 131 -4.50 8.27 -12.43
N VAL A 132 -4.48 7.34 -11.48
CA VAL A 132 -5.56 6.41 -11.19
C VAL A 132 -5.83 6.41 -9.70
N VAL A 133 -7.10 6.44 -9.30
CA VAL A 133 -7.49 5.98 -7.97
C VAL A 133 -8.05 4.57 -8.08
N LEU A 134 -7.33 3.61 -7.48
CA LEU A 134 -7.83 2.26 -7.30
C LEU A 134 -8.50 2.17 -5.92
N LYS A 135 -9.80 1.83 -5.89
CA LYS A 135 -10.53 1.63 -4.64
C LYS A 135 -10.62 0.14 -4.30
N ALA A 136 -10.34 -0.20 -3.05
CA ALA A 136 -10.48 -1.54 -2.51
C ALA A 136 -11.14 -1.51 -1.14
N VAL A 137 -11.99 -2.49 -0.86
CA VAL A 137 -12.61 -2.68 0.47
C VAL A 137 -12.13 -3.98 1.11
N THR A 138 -12.50 -4.19 2.37
CA THR A 138 -12.15 -5.41 3.13
C THR A 138 -12.28 -6.70 2.30
N GLY A 139 -11.22 -7.49 2.29
CA GLY A 139 -11.09 -8.75 1.54
C GLY A 139 -10.58 -8.59 0.11
N GLU A 140 -10.52 -7.39 -0.46
CA GLU A 140 -10.02 -7.11 -1.80
C GLU A 140 -8.52 -6.84 -1.82
N LYS A 141 -7.91 -7.06 -3.00
CA LYS A 141 -6.47 -6.89 -3.22
C LYS A 141 -6.21 -5.85 -4.29
N ALA A 142 -5.27 -4.95 -4.02
CA ALA A 142 -4.81 -3.94 -4.96
C ALA A 142 -3.41 -4.31 -5.46
N LEU A 143 -3.29 -4.63 -6.75
CA LEU A 143 -2.01 -4.87 -7.41
C LEU A 143 -1.46 -3.54 -7.92
N ILE A 144 -0.29 -3.13 -7.44
CA ILE A 144 0.42 -1.95 -7.89
C ILE A 144 1.31 -2.36 -9.06
N PRO A 145 1.01 -1.93 -10.30
CA PRO A 145 1.82 -2.33 -11.43
C PRO A 145 3.21 -1.67 -11.42
N PRO A 146 4.18 -2.26 -12.15
CA PRO A 146 5.47 -1.61 -12.39
C PRO A 146 5.31 -0.16 -12.87
N SER A 147 6.22 0.69 -12.42
CA SER A 147 6.37 2.10 -12.80
C SER A 147 5.28 3.05 -12.28
N TYR A 148 4.31 2.55 -11.52
CA TYR A 148 3.38 3.38 -10.76
C TYR A 148 3.93 3.67 -9.37
N GLY A 149 4.08 4.96 -9.06
CA GLY A 149 4.17 5.40 -7.67
C GLY A 149 2.80 5.29 -7.02
N HIS A 150 2.75 5.01 -5.72
CA HIS A 150 1.50 4.76 -5.04
C HIS A 150 1.43 5.45 -3.67
N ILE A 151 0.24 5.96 -3.35
CA ILE A 151 -0.12 6.60 -2.09
C ILE A 151 -1.42 5.94 -1.62
N THR A 152 -1.46 5.46 -0.39
CA THR A 152 -2.68 4.88 0.18
C THR A 152 -3.34 5.90 1.09
N ILE A 153 -4.63 6.11 0.90
CA ILE A 153 -5.43 7.13 1.57
C ILE A 153 -6.56 6.44 2.33
N ASN A 154 -6.75 6.83 3.59
CA ASN A 154 -7.95 6.47 4.35
C ASN A 154 -8.95 7.63 4.33
N ALA A 155 -9.84 7.62 3.35
CA ALA A 155 -10.97 8.55 3.25
C ALA A 155 -12.22 8.06 4.00
N GLY A 156 -12.13 6.92 4.70
CA GLY A 156 -13.22 6.31 5.45
C GLY A 156 -13.41 6.90 6.85
N LYS A 157 -14.47 6.45 7.51
CA LYS A 157 -14.75 6.76 8.94
C LYS A 157 -14.15 5.73 9.91
N GLU A 158 -13.64 4.64 9.38
CA GLU A 158 -13.07 3.53 10.15
C GLU A 158 -11.55 3.53 10.00
N THR A 159 -10.86 2.87 10.94
CA THR A 159 -9.43 2.61 10.81
C THR A 159 -9.19 1.65 9.65
N LEU A 160 -8.39 2.08 8.69
CA LEU A 160 -7.94 1.22 7.60
C LEU A 160 -6.81 0.32 8.10
N VAL A 161 -6.97 -0.99 7.96
CA VAL A 161 -5.88 -1.96 8.14
C VAL A 161 -5.65 -2.66 6.82
N MET A 162 -4.40 -2.68 6.38
CA MET A 162 -3.98 -3.39 5.18
C MET A 162 -2.74 -4.22 5.44
N SER A 163 -2.54 -5.24 4.62
CA SER A 163 -1.27 -5.94 4.49
C SER A 163 -0.70 -5.77 3.10
N ASN A 164 0.58 -6.07 2.93
CA ASN A 164 1.22 -6.10 1.62
C ASN A 164 2.31 -7.18 1.53
N TRP A 165 2.42 -7.79 0.35
CA TRP A 165 3.60 -8.55 -0.07
C TRP A 165 4.47 -7.68 -0.96
N VAL A 166 5.77 -7.66 -0.70
CA VAL A 166 6.74 -6.83 -1.42
C VAL A 166 8.09 -7.53 -1.52
N SER A 167 8.86 -7.21 -2.56
CA SER A 167 10.25 -7.66 -2.68
C SER A 167 11.14 -7.01 -1.62
N MET A 168 12.12 -7.77 -1.13
CA MET A 168 13.20 -7.27 -0.27
C MET A 168 14.38 -6.69 -1.06
N SER A 169 14.38 -6.85 -2.38
CA SER A 169 15.51 -6.51 -3.26
C SER A 169 15.58 -5.03 -3.64
N PHE A 170 14.76 -4.17 -3.02
CA PHE A 170 14.76 -2.74 -3.28
C PHE A 170 14.52 -1.89 -2.03
N SER A 171 14.80 -0.59 -2.17
CA SER A 171 14.40 0.45 -1.23
C SER A 171 13.51 1.48 -1.91
N SER A 172 12.47 1.94 -1.22
CA SER A 172 11.50 2.90 -1.73
C SER A 172 12.14 4.25 -2.11
N GLU A 173 11.77 4.79 -3.27
CA GLU A 173 12.23 6.08 -3.78
C GLU A 173 11.22 7.21 -3.44
N TYR A 174 11.48 7.93 -2.35
CA TYR A 174 10.59 9.00 -1.89
C TYR A 174 10.82 10.36 -2.58
N GLY A 175 11.96 10.54 -3.25
CA GLY A 175 12.43 11.84 -3.78
C GLY A 175 11.42 12.53 -4.69
N ALA A 176 10.95 11.82 -5.73
CA ALA A 176 10.03 12.38 -6.72
C ALA A 176 8.68 12.84 -6.13
N ILE A 177 8.17 12.15 -5.10
CA ILE A 177 6.95 12.56 -4.39
C ILE A 177 7.22 13.77 -3.49
N LYS A 178 8.36 13.80 -2.78
CA LYS A 178 8.75 14.94 -1.94
C LYS A 178 9.01 16.21 -2.75
N GLU A 179 9.74 16.11 -3.85
CA GLU A 179 10.01 17.24 -4.76
C GLU A 179 8.74 17.89 -5.30
N LYS A 180 7.67 17.11 -5.44
CA LYS A 180 6.36 17.57 -5.90
C LYS A 180 5.38 17.86 -4.76
N HIS A 181 5.84 17.80 -3.52
CA HIS A 181 5.05 18.07 -2.32
C HIS A 181 3.82 17.16 -2.18
N GLY A 182 3.89 15.92 -2.66
CA GLY A 182 2.77 14.98 -2.66
C GLY A 182 2.55 14.32 -4.02
N GLY A 183 1.45 13.59 -4.14
CA GLY A 183 1.03 13.00 -5.42
C GLY A 183 0.42 14.03 -6.36
N MET A 184 0.06 13.62 -7.57
CA MET A 184 -0.62 14.47 -8.57
C MET A 184 -1.97 14.99 -8.10
N TYR A 185 -2.57 14.29 -7.13
CA TYR A 185 -3.82 14.66 -6.50
C TYR A 185 -3.72 14.53 -4.98
N PHE A 186 -4.48 15.37 -4.28
CA PHE A 186 -4.78 15.24 -2.86
C PHE A 186 -6.25 14.88 -2.71
N GLU A 187 -6.57 13.88 -1.88
CA GLU A 187 -7.96 13.59 -1.54
C GLU A 187 -8.35 14.39 -0.31
N THR A 188 -9.38 15.22 -0.44
CA THR A 188 -9.87 16.09 0.62
C THR A 188 -11.32 15.78 0.96
N VAL A 189 -11.80 16.32 2.08
CA VAL A 189 -13.23 16.25 2.45
C VAL A 189 -14.18 16.86 1.41
N ASN A 190 -13.66 17.70 0.51
CA ASN A 190 -14.41 18.32 -0.60
C ASN A 190 -14.14 17.66 -1.96
N GLY A 191 -13.47 16.51 -1.97
CA GLY A 191 -13.08 15.78 -3.17
C GLY A 191 -11.61 15.95 -3.58
N TRP A 192 -11.30 15.57 -4.81
CA TRP A 192 -9.94 15.54 -5.33
C TRP A 192 -9.45 16.92 -5.75
N VAL A 193 -8.28 17.32 -5.24
CA VAL A 193 -7.59 18.57 -5.58
C VAL A 193 -6.33 18.24 -6.37
N LYS A 194 -6.15 18.89 -7.53
CA LYS A 194 -4.92 18.74 -8.33
C LYS A 194 -3.72 19.36 -7.59
N ASN A 195 -2.57 18.72 -7.69
CA ASN A 195 -1.33 19.26 -7.17
C ASN A 195 -0.65 20.15 -8.22
N ASN A 196 -0.63 21.46 -7.96
CA ASN A 196 -0.07 22.47 -8.88
C ASN A 196 1.47 22.42 -9.00
N ASN A 197 2.17 21.59 -8.23
CA ASN A 197 3.62 21.40 -8.37
C ASN A 197 3.98 20.49 -9.57
N TYR A 198 3.00 19.80 -10.15
CA TYR A 198 3.15 19.07 -11.40
C TYR A 198 2.86 19.99 -12.59
N SER A 199 3.72 19.97 -13.60
CA SER A 199 3.56 20.78 -14.82
C SER A 199 2.31 20.39 -15.63
N SER A 200 1.93 19.12 -15.57
CA SER A 200 0.69 18.59 -16.14
C SER A 200 0.12 17.55 -15.18
N VAL A 201 -1.20 17.55 -15.04
CA VAL A 201 -1.95 16.60 -14.20
C VAL A 201 -3.03 15.95 -15.06
N PRO A 202 -2.91 14.66 -15.42
CA PRO A 202 -3.88 13.97 -16.26
C PRO A 202 -5.21 13.81 -15.51
N LYS A 203 -6.30 13.55 -16.23
CA LYS A 203 -7.61 13.29 -15.61
C LYS A 203 -7.50 12.07 -14.69
N LEU A 204 -7.91 12.23 -13.43
CA LEU A 204 -7.97 11.11 -12.49
C LEU A 204 -9.02 10.10 -12.96
N ARG A 205 -8.57 8.87 -13.20
CA ARG A 205 -9.45 7.74 -13.53
C ARG A 205 -9.74 6.94 -12.28
N GLU A 206 -10.95 6.41 -12.17
CA GLU A 206 -11.34 5.53 -11.08
C GLU A 206 -11.36 4.08 -11.56
N VAL A 207 -10.70 3.19 -10.81
CA VAL A 207 -10.66 1.75 -11.06
C VAL A 207 -11.01 1.02 -9.77
N LYS A 208 -11.67 -0.13 -9.90
CA LYS A 208 -11.97 -1.01 -8.76
C LYS A 208 -10.95 -2.15 -8.71
N ALA A 209 -10.63 -2.60 -7.49
CA ALA A 209 -9.86 -3.83 -7.31
C ALA A 209 -10.52 -5.02 -8.04
N LYS A 210 -9.70 -5.85 -8.68
CA LYS A 210 -10.13 -7.06 -9.40
C LYS A 210 -9.31 -8.26 -8.92
N ASN A 211 -9.89 -9.45 -9.01
CA ASN A 211 -9.14 -10.67 -8.78
C ASN A 211 -8.05 -10.84 -9.84
N VAL A 212 -6.90 -11.40 -9.45
CA VAL A 212 -5.83 -11.79 -10.36
C VAL A 212 -5.50 -13.26 -10.07
N GLU A 213 -6.24 -14.15 -10.74
CA GLU A 213 -6.27 -15.57 -10.41
C GLU A 213 -4.92 -16.26 -10.57
N ILE A 214 -4.15 -15.90 -11.59
CA ILE A 214 -2.80 -16.42 -11.84
C ILE A 214 -1.85 -16.17 -10.66
N PHE A 215 -2.06 -15.11 -9.89
CA PHE A 215 -1.29 -14.76 -8.69
C PHE A 215 -1.98 -15.22 -7.38
N GLY A 216 -3.12 -15.92 -7.46
CA GLY A 216 -3.91 -16.30 -6.31
C GLY A 216 -4.56 -15.12 -5.56
N LEU A 217 -4.60 -13.92 -6.17
CA LEU A 217 -5.19 -12.73 -5.57
C LEU A 217 -6.71 -12.76 -5.70
N ILE A 218 -7.37 -13.46 -4.79
CA ILE A 218 -8.82 -13.71 -4.83
C ILE A 218 -9.50 -13.03 -3.64
N LYS A 219 -10.55 -12.26 -3.90
CA LYS A 219 -11.35 -11.60 -2.86
C LYS A 219 -11.77 -12.57 -1.76
N ASN A 220 -11.67 -12.13 -0.50
CA ASN A 220 -11.99 -12.90 0.71
C ASN A 220 -11.12 -14.14 0.97
N LYS A 221 -10.07 -14.40 0.18
CA LYS A 221 -9.01 -15.35 0.53
C LYS A 221 -7.82 -14.59 1.12
N PRO A 222 -7.43 -14.85 2.38
CA PRO A 222 -6.30 -14.17 2.98
C PRO A 222 -5.02 -14.35 2.15
N MET A 223 -4.40 -13.25 1.70
CA MET A 223 -3.23 -13.38 0.83
C MET A 223 -1.98 -13.83 1.59
N TYR A 224 -2.01 -13.80 2.92
CA TYR A 224 -0.90 -14.31 3.74
C TYR A 224 -0.59 -15.79 3.42
N PHE A 225 -1.61 -16.61 3.13
CA PHE A 225 -1.42 -18.02 2.80
C PHE A 225 -0.73 -18.26 1.45
N LEU A 226 -0.51 -17.22 0.62
CA LEU A 226 0.41 -17.33 -0.51
C LEU A 226 1.86 -17.65 -0.08
N ALA A 227 2.20 -17.52 1.21
CA ALA A 227 3.44 -18.08 1.74
C ALA A 227 3.55 -19.61 1.54
N GLU A 228 2.42 -20.33 1.48
CA GLU A 228 2.36 -21.77 1.23
C GLU A 228 2.50 -22.09 -0.27
N GLU A 229 2.13 -21.15 -1.15
CA GLU A 229 2.22 -21.21 -2.63
C GLU A 229 3.12 -20.08 -3.16
N ILE A 230 4.34 -19.96 -2.63
CA ILE A 230 5.23 -18.78 -2.78
C ILE A 230 5.57 -18.46 -4.25
N GLU A 231 5.54 -19.46 -5.13
CA GLU A 231 5.74 -19.31 -6.56
C GLU A 231 4.73 -18.36 -7.21
N LYS A 232 3.51 -18.26 -6.66
CA LYS A 232 2.49 -17.28 -7.10
C LYS A 232 2.89 -15.83 -6.82
N LEU A 233 3.90 -15.61 -5.97
CA LEU A 233 4.46 -14.29 -5.65
C LEU A 233 5.72 -13.97 -6.47
N GLU A 234 6.14 -14.84 -7.41
CA GLU A 234 7.35 -14.62 -8.22
C GLU A 234 7.30 -13.28 -8.98
N PHE A 235 6.10 -12.82 -9.38
CA PHE A 235 5.91 -11.53 -10.04
C PHE A 235 6.45 -10.33 -9.25
N LEU A 236 6.58 -10.44 -7.92
CA LEU A 236 7.15 -9.38 -7.08
C LEU A 236 8.66 -9.24 -7.29
N ASN A 237 9.36 -10.28 -7.72
CA ASN A 237 10.79 -10.26 -7.98
C ASN A 237 11.14 -10.32 -9.47
N LYS A 238 10.26 -10.91 -10.30
CA LYS A 238 10.44 -11.04 -11.75
C LYS A 238 9.24 -10.51 -12.54
N PRO A 239 8.85 -9.24 -12.34
CA PRO A 239 7.68 -8.64 -13.00
C PRO A 239 7.73 -8.65 -14.52
N GLN A 240 8.92 -8.64 -15.11
CA GLN A 240 9.13 -8.71 -16.56
C GLN A 240 8.54 -9.97 -17.21
N ASN A 241 8.32 -11.02 -16.42
CA ASN A 241 7.70 -12.26 -16.90
C ASN A 241 6.16 -12.18 -16.95
N TYR A 242 5.55 -11.08 -16.48
CA TYR A 242 4.10 -10.95 -16.29
C TYR A 242 3.51 -9.62 -16.78
N LEU A 243 4.19 -8.94 -17.71
CA LEU A 243 3.80 -7.60 -18.20
C LEU A 243 2.35 -7.53 -18.69
N GLU A 244 1.88 -8.56 -19.41
CA GLU A 244 0.52 -8.60 -19.93
C GLU A 244 -0.56 -8.56 -18.82
N VAL A 245 -0.29 -9.18 -17.67
CA VAL A 245 -1.20 -9.16 -16.51
C VAL A 245 -1.32 -7.73 -15.96
N PHE A 246 -0.18 -7.05 -15.81
CA PHE A 246 -0.13 -5.67 -15.31
C PHE A 246 -0.79 -4.67 -16.26
N GLU A 247 -0.55 -4.79 -17.57
CA GLU A 247 -1.13 -3.92 -18.58
C GLU A 247 -2.66 -3.98 -18.62
N LYS A 248 -3.24 -5.15 -18.33
CA LYS A 248 -4.70 -5.34 -18.29
C LYS A 248 -5.32 -4.93 -16.97
N TYR A 249 -4.56 -4.91 -15.87
CA TYR A 249 -5.12 -4.73 -14.53
C TYR A 249 -5.80 -3.37 -14.32
N LEU A 250 -5.15 -2.28 -14.77
CA LEU A 250 -5.64 -0.90 -14.62
C LEU A 250 -6.54 -0.40 -15.77
N LYS A 251 -6.82 -1.27 -16.76
CA LYS A 251 -7.75 -0.98 -17.86
C LYS A 251 -9.20 -1.21 -17.46
#